data_AF-A0A7T4QTR3-F1
#
_entry.id   AF-A0A7T4QTR3-F1
#
_cell.length_a   1.000
_cell.length_b   1.000
_cell.length_c   1.000
_cell.angle_alpha   90.00
_cell.angle_beta   90.00
_cell.angle_gamma   90.00
#
_symmetry.space_group_name_H-M   'P 1'
#
loop_
_entity.id
_entity.type
_entity.pdbx_description
1 polymer ?
#
loop_
_entity_poly.entity_id
_entity_poly.type
_entity_poly.pdbx_seq_one_letter_code
_entity_poly.pdbx_strand_id
1 'polypeptide(L)'
;MSQHHDNIAHEEHGHGEGMDKKGIWRIFFVLLALTAVEFLIALGFVHHWQILAKGALVNSIYIVLTLIKAYYIVAYFMHLKFEKSSFIVTVSIVFIFIIYFIILMLTEGNFLLHELQPHQLWENK
;
A
#
# COMPACT_ATOMS: atom_id res chain seq x y z
N MET A 1 12.70 47.82 45.04
CA MET A 1 13.48 46.71 44.47
C MET A 1 12.58 46.04 43.46
N SER A 2 12.99 46.07 42.18
CA SER A 2 12.17 45.77 41.01
C SER A 2 11.61 44.34 41.03
N GLN A 3 10.31 44.19 40.81
CA GLN A 3 9.71 42.91 40.40
C GLN A 3 10.20 42.58 39.00
N HIS A 4 11.03 41.54 38.87
CA HIS A 4 11.32 40.93 37.57
C HIS A 4 10.23 39.90 37.28
N HIS A 5 9.21 40.32 36.54
CA HIS A 5 8.48 39.42 35.66
C HIS A 5 9.38 39.15 34.48
N ASP A 6 9.86 37.91 34.34
CA ASP A 6 10.32 37.41 33.06
C ASP A 6 9.73 36.01 32.82
N ASN A 7 8.67 36.04 32.01
CA ASN A 7 8.45 35.11 30.91
C ASN A 7 8.46 33.61 31.28
N ILE A 8 7.35 33.22 31.93
CA ILE A 8 6.78 31.88 31.75
C ILE A 8 6.49 31.74 30.24
N ALA A 9 7.41 31.12 29.50
CA ALA A 9 7.12 30.60 28.18
C ALA A 9 6.21 29.37 28.34
N HIS A 10 4.92 29.65 28.53
CA HIS A 10 3.85 28.72 28.20
C HIS A 10 3.89 28.52 26.67
N GLU A 11 4.73 27.61 26.18
CA GLU A 11 4.45 26.92 24.92
C GLU A 11 3.59 25.68 25.21
N GLU A 12 2.42 25.96 25.79
CA GLU A 12 1.26 25.09 25.63
C GLU A 12 0.62 25.41 24.28
N HIS A 13 1.03 24.66 23.26
CA HIS A 13 0.14 24.32 22.15
C HIS A 13 0.10 22.80 21.98
N GLY A 14 -0.30 22.13 23.05
CA GLY A 14 -1.09 20.92 22.92
C GLY A 14 -2.48 21.32 22.43
N HIS A 15 -2.79 21.07 21.16
CA HIS A 15 -4.17 21.00 20.67
C HIS A 15 -4.25 20.12 19.42
N GLY A 16 -4.65 18.87 19.62
CA GLY A 16 -5.12 17.95 18.59
C GLY A 16 -4.22 16.74 18.41
N GLU A 17 -4.63 15.62 19.02
CA GLU A 17 -4.15 14.26 18.75
C GLU A 17 -4.54 13.80 17.33
N GLY A 18 -4.16 14.57 16.31
CA GLY A 18 -4.51 14.36 14.92
C GLY A 18 -3.42 14.92 14.01
N MET A 19 -3.09 14.18 12.96
CA MET A 19 -2.10 14.61 11.96
C MET A 19 -2.44 16.00 11.42
N ASP A 20 -1.46 16.92 11.44
CA ASP A 20 -1.62 18.25 10.86
C ASP A 20 -2.02 18.16 9.38
N LYS A 21 -2.85 19.12 8.91
CA LYS A 21 -3.39 19.16 7.54
C LYS A 21 -2.27 19.10 6.49
N LYS A 22 -1.10 19.68 6.81
CA LYS A 22 0.11 19.66 5.97
C LYS A 22 0.71 18.25 5.87
N GLY A 23 0.63 17.46 6.94
CA GLY A 23 1.03 16.05 6.95
C GLY A 23 0.17 15.25 5.97
N ILE A 24 -1.15 15.34 6.09
CA ILE A 24 -2.09 14.60 5.23
C ILE A 24 -1.84 14.90 3.75
N TRP A 25 -1.66 16.17 3.40
CA TRP A 25 -1.33 16.58 2.03
C TRP A 25 0.00 15.97 1.56
N ARG A 26 1.03 15.96 2.41
CA ARG A 26 2.32 15.34 2.07
C ARG A 26 2.19 13.86 1.76
N ILE A 27 1.52 13.07 2.60
CA ILE A 27 1.34 11.63 2.33
C ILE A 27 0.43 11.42 1.11
N PHE A 28 -0.60 12.24 0.92
CA PHE A 28 -1.46 12.19 -0.26
C PHE A 28 -0.65 12.28 -1.55
N PHE A 29 0.26 13.26 -1.68
CA PHE A 29 1.10 13.37 -2.87
C PHE A 29 2.07 12.20 -3.04
N VAL A 30 2.61 11.65 -1.95
CA VAL A 30 3.45 10.44 -2.03
C VAL A 30 2.66 9.26 -2.56
N LEU A 31 1.44 9.02 -2.04
CA LEU A 31 0.57 7.94 -2.51
C LEU A 31 0.11 8.15 -3.95
N LEU A 32 -0.19 9.40 -4.33
CA LEU A 32 -0.56 9.76 -5.69
C LEU A 32 0.60 9.50 -6.65
N ALA A 33 1.81 9.91 -6.30
CA ALA A 33 3.01 9.63 -7.09
C ALA A 33 3.27 8.13 -7.21
N LEU A 34 3.17 7.38 -6.11
CA LEU A 34 3.36 5.93 -6.09
C LEU A 34 2.34 5.22 -7.01
N THR A 35 1.08 5.65 -6.95
CA THR A 35 0.01 5.13 -7.82
C THR A 35 0.24 5.50 -9.29
N ALA A 36 0.67 6.74 -9.58
CA ALA A 36 1.00 7.16 -10.93
C ALA A 36 2.16 6.35 -11.51
N VAL A 37 3.17 6.04 -10.70
CA VAL A 37 4.29 5.16 -11.09
C VAL A 37 3.80 3.73 -11.35
N GLU A 38 2.94 3.16 -10.50
CA GLU A 38 2.32 1.84 -10.74
C GLU A 38 1.59 1.80 -12.09
N PHE A 39 0.76 2.79 -12.39
CA PHE A 39 0.05 2.88 -13.67
C PHE A 39 0.98 3.10 -14.85
N LEU A 40 2.04 3.89 -14.69
CA LEU A 40 3.02 4.12 -15.75
C LEU A 40 3.78 2.83 -16.10
N ILE A 41 4.13 2.02 -15.08
CA ILE A 41 4.75 0.70 -15.28
C ILE A 41 3.75 -0.24 -15.98
N ALA A 42 2.52 -0.32 -15.48
CA ALA A 42 1.51 -1.24 -16.00
C ALA A 42 1.04 -0.90 -17.43
N LEU A 43 0.75 0.37 -17.73
CA LEU A 43 0.25 0.80 -19.04
C LEU A 43 1.37 1.18 -20.00
N GLY A 44 2.40 1.88 -19.52
CA GLY A 44 3.51 2.35 -20.36
C GLY A 44 4.50 1.24 -20.68
N PHE A 45 5.23 0.75 -19.66
CA PHE A 45 6.36 -0.16 -19.87
C PHE A 45 5.93 -1.56 -20.33
N VAL A 46 4.80 -2.07 -19.84
CA VAL A 46 4.33 -3.42 -20.13
C VAL A 46 3.42 -3.47 -21.35
N HIS A 47 2.48 -2.52 -21.49
CA HIS A 47 1.48 -2.56 -22.55
C HIS A 47 1.89 -1.76 -23.79
N HIS A 48 2.40 -0.53 -23.62
CA HIS A 48 2.64 0.38 -24.73
C HIS A 48 4.05 0.25 -25.34
N TRP A 49 5.07 -0.02 -24.53
CA TRP A 49 6.46 -0.12 -25.02
C TRP A 49 6.95 -1.58 -25.11
N GLN A 50 6.26 -2.54 -24.48
CA GLN A 50 6.63 -3.97 -24.46
C GLN A 50 8.11 -4.26 -24.13
N ILE A 51 8.77 -3.37 -23.38
CA ILE A 51 10.20 -3.51 -23.01
C ILE A 51 10.36 -4.65 -22.00
N LEU A 52 9.35 -4.81 -21.15
CA LEU A 52 9.30 -5.86 -20.15
C LEU A 52 8.31 -6.93 -20.63
N ALA A 53 8.81 -8.15 -20.83
CA ALA A 53 7.95 -9.30 -21.05
C ALA A 53 6.99 -9.44 -19.86
N LYS A 54 5.69 -9.59 -20.14
CA LYS A 54 4.68 -9.93 -19.13
C LYS A 54 5.13 -11.23 -18.46
N GLY A 55 5.53 -11.14 -17.19
CA GLY A 55 6.15 -12.25 -16.49
C GLY A 55 6.09 -12.07 -14.98
N ALA A 56 6.41 -13.15 -14.27
CA ALA A 56 6.32 -13.22 -12.81
C ALA A 56 7.07 -12.07 -12.10
N LEU A 57 8.15 -11.57 -12.70
CA LEU A 57 8.93 -10.45 -12.18
C LEU A 57 8.08 -9.16 -12.12
N VAL A 58 7.45 -8.76 -13.22
CA VAL A 58 6.62 -7.55 -13.29
C VAL A 58 5.44 -7.64 -12.32
N ASN A 59 4.78 -8.81 -12.27
CA ASN A 59 3.67 -9.04 -11.35
C ASN A 59 4.14 -8.96 -9.90
N SER A 60 5.32 -9.50 -9.56
CA SER A 60 5.86 -9.43 -8.21
C SER A 60 6.18 -8.00 -7.78
N ILE A 61 6.76 -7.18 -8.67
CA ILE A 61 7.00 -5.75 -8.40
C ILE A 61 5.69 -5.01 -8.16
N TYR A 62 4.65 -5.31 -8.95
CA TYR A 62 3.35 -4.68 -8.80
C TYR A 62 2.74 -5.01 -7.44
N ILE A 63 2.73 -6.29 -7.06
CA ILE A 63 2.25 -6.74 -5.75
C ILE A 63 3.00 -6.03 -4.61
N VAL A 64 4.33 -5.93 -4.69
CA VAL A 64 5.14 -5.26 -3.66
C VAL A 64 4.83 -3.77 -3.58
N LEU A 65 4.72 -3.07 -4.71
CA LEU A 65 4.36 -1.64 -4.74
C LEU A 65 2.97 -1.41 -4.13
N THR A 66 2.01 -2.26 -4.45
CA THR A 66 0.66 -2.18 -3.88
C THR A 66 0.66 -2.45 -2.37
N LEU A 67 1.49 -3.37 -1.86
CA LEU A 67 1.65 -3.60 -0.42
C LEU A 67 2.25 -2.41 0.31
N ILE A 68 3.29 -1.78 -0.25
CA ILE A 68 3.89 -0.57 0.30
C ILE A 68 2.85 0.55 0.37
N LYS A 69 2.09 0.76 -0.71
CA LYS A 69 0.99 1.71 -0.75
C LYS A 69 -0.04 1.44 0.34
N ALA A 70 -0.47 0.19 0.48
CA ALA A 70 -1.45 -0.21 1.48
C ALA A 70 -0.95 0.06 2.91
N TYR A 71 0.33 -0.20 3.19
CA TYR A 71 0.96 0.19 4.45
C TYR A 71 0.90 1.70 4.70
N TYR A 72 1.24 2.53 3.71
CA TYR A 72 1.17 3.99 3.85
C TYR A 72 -0.27 4.49 4.08
N ILE A 73 -1.27 3.90 3.42
CA ILE A 73 -2.68 4.23 3.64
C ILE A 73 -3.06 3.93 5.10
N VAL A 74 -2.74 2.74 5.58
CA VAL A 74 -3.12 2.26 6.91
C VAL A 74 -2.40 3.04 8.01
N ALA A 75 -1.09 3.25 7.87
CA ALA A 75 -0.30 3.96 8.87
C ALA A 75 -0.69 5.44 9.00
N TYR A 76 -1.03 6.12 7.89
CA TYR A 76 -1.21 7.57 7.88
C TYR A 76 -2.68 8.03 7.70
N PHE A 77 -3.49 7.37 6.88
CA PHE A 77 -4.90 7.75 6.68
C PHE A 77 -5.85 7.12 7.69
N MET A 78 -5.53 5.92 8.19
CA MET A 78 -6.33 5.31 9.28
C MET A 78 -5.90 5.77 10.68
N HIS A 79 -5.04 6.78 10.79
CA HIS A 79 -4.59 7.37 12.07
C HIS A 79 -3.96 6.35 13.05
N LEU A 80 -3.50 5.21 12.55
CA LEU A 80 -3.06 4.10 13.38
C LEU A 80 -1.73 4.33 14.10
N LYS A 81 -0.92 5.28 13.63
CA LYS A 81 0.40 5.54 14.21
C LYS A 81 0.32 6.15 15.62
N PHE A 82 -0.81 6.76 16.01
CA PHE A 82 -0.95 7.47 17.29
C PHE A 82 -2.15 7.01 18.13
N GLU A 83 -2.95 6.04 17.66
CA GLU A 83 -4.17 5.64 18.36
C GLU A 83 -4.32 4.12 18.50
N LYS A 84 -4.82 3.72 19.68
CA LYS A 84 -5.24 2.38 20.14
C LYS A 84 -4.57 1.18 19.44
N SER A 85 -3.56 0.61 20.11
CA SER A 85 -2.83 -0.61 19.69
C SER A 85 -3.72 -1.80 19.27
N SER A 86 -4.96 -1.87 19.74
CA SER A 86 -5.93 -2.92 19.34
C SER A 86 -6.28 -2.86 17.85
N PHE A 87 -6.45 -1.65 17.30
CA PHE A 87 -6.80 -1.49 15.88
C PHE A 87 -5.61 -1.84 14.97
N ILE A 88 -4.39 -1.57 15.43
CA ILE A 88 -3.16 -1.98 14.72
C ILE A 88 -3.09 -3.51 14.60
N VAL A 89 -3.42 -4.23 15.68
CA VAL A 89 -3.41 -5.70 15.69
C VAL A 89 -4.48 -6.27 14.77
N THR A 90 -5.71 -5.75 14.82
CA THR A 90 -6.80 -6.21 13.94
C THR A 90 -6.45 -6.01 12.46
N VAL A 91 -5.94 -4.82 12.09
CA VAL A 91 -5.56 -4.56 10.71
C VAL A 91 -4.36 -5.40 10.29
N SER A 92 -3.37 -5.60 11.17
CA SER A 92 -2.21 -6.45 10.87
C SER A 92 -2.61 -7.91 10.61
N ILE A 93 -3.58 -8.44 11.36
CA ILE A 93 -4.14 -9.78 11.12
C ILE A 93 -4.79 -9.87 9.75
N VAL A 94 -5.58 -8.86 9.36
CA VAL A 94 -6.20 -8.81 8.02
C VAL A 94 -5.13 -8.77 6.93
N PHE A 95 -4.04 -8.02 7.11
CA PHE A 95 -2.92 -7.99 6.15
C PHE A 95 -2.25 -9.35 5.97
N ILE A 96 -2.00 -10.08 7.07
CA ILE A 96 -1.43 -11.43 7.02
C ILE A 96 -2.37 -12.35 6.24
N PHE A 97 -3.68 -12.23 6.47
CA PHE A 97 -4.68 -13.02 5.75
C PHE A 97 -4.71 -12.73 4.25
N ILE A 98 -4.54 -11.45 3.85
CA ILE A 98 -4.45 -11.07 2.44
C ILE A 98 -3.21 -11.69 1.78
N ILE A 99 -2.04 -11.64 2.44
CA ILE A 99 -0.81 -12.26 1.91
C ILE A 99 -1.00 -13.77 1.74
N TYR A 100 -1.57 -14.44 2.75
CA TYR A 100 -1.90 -15.86 2.68
C TYR A 100 -2.87 -16.16 1.54
N PHE A 101 -3.91 -15.33 1.37
CA PHE A 101 -4.88 -15.48 0.29
C PHE A 101 -4.25 -15.32 -1.11
N ILE A 102 -3.32 -14.37 -1.28
CA ILE A 102 -2.59 -14.22 -2.56
C ILE A 102 -1.79 -15.49 -2.87
N ILE A 103 -1.09 -16.06 -1.89
CA ILE A 103 -0.32 -17.31 -2.08
C ILE A 103 -1.26 -18.48 -2.42
N LEU A 104 -2.39 -18.58 -1.73
CA LEU A 104 -3.40 -19.61 -1.97
C LEU A 104 -3.95 -19.49 -3.39
N MET A 105 -4.36 -18.28 -3.82
CA MET A 105 -4.84 -18.01 -5.17
C MET A 105 -3.80 -18.29 -6.24
N LEU A 106 -2.52 -18.01 -6.00
CA LEU A 106 -1.43 -18.34 -6.93
C LEU A 106 -1.23 -19.86 -7.04
N THR A 107 -1.33 -20.59 -5.93
CA THR A 107 -1.17 -22.04 -5.89
C THR A 107 -2.33 -22.73 -6.60
N GLU A 108 -3.56 -22.42 -6.22
CA GLU A 108 -4.78 -22.94 -6.83
C GLU A 108 -4.89 -22.55 -8.30
N GLY A 109 -4.56 -21.29 -8.64
CA GLY A 109 -4.54 -20.83 -10.02
C GLY A 109 -3.55 -21.60 -10.89
N ASN A 110 -2.36 -21.92 -10.36
CA ASN A 110 -1.38 -22.73 -11.09
C ASN A 110 -1.80 -24.20 -11.23
N PHE A 111 -2.44 -24.77 -10.20
CA PHE A 111 -3.00 -26.12 -10.25
C PHE A 111 -4.12 -26.21 -11.30
N LEU A 112 -5.08 -25.27 -11.28
CA LEU A 112 -6.16 -25.19 -12.26
C LEU A 112 -5.64 -24.98 -13.69
N LEU A 113 -4.61 -24.16 -13.88
CA LEU A 113 -4.00 -23.98 -15.20
C LEU A 113 -3.44 -25.30 -15.74
N HIS A 114 -2.79 -26.10 -14.90
CA HIS A 114 -2.21 -27.38 -15.30
C HIS A 114 -3.27 -28.46 -15.56
N GLU A 115 -4.34 -28.49 -14.75
CA GLU A 115 -5.43 -29.48 -14.81
C GLU A 115 -6.55 -29.15 -15.82
N LEU A 116 -6.71 -27.88 -16.23
CA LEU A 116 -7.65 -27.47 -17.28
C LEU A 116 -7.01 -27.42 -18.68
N GLN A 117 -5.69 -27.60 -18.78
CA GLN A 117 -4.99 -27.74 -20.06
C GLN A 117 -5.00 -29.15 -20.73
N PRO A 118 -5.57 -30.26 -20.18
CA PRO A 118 -5.53 -31.56 -20.87
C PRO A 118 -6.63 -31.71 -21.94
N HIS A 119 -7.58 -30.78 -22.03
CA HIS A 119 -8.62 -30.80 -23.04
C HIS A 119 -8.26 -29.80 -24.16
N GLN A 120 -7.66 -30.34 -25.21
CA GLN A 120 -7.41 -29.66 -26.48
C GLN A 120 -8.67 -29.76 -27.37
N LEU A 121 -9.89 -29.46 -26.86
CA LEU A 121 -11.15 -29.65 -27.64
C LEU A 121 -11.42 -28.55 -28.68
N TRP A 122 -10.51 -27.60 -28.86
CA TRP A 122 -10.53 -26.71 -30.02
C TRP A 122 -9.23 -26.90 -30.80
N GLU A 123 -9.15 -28.04 -31.48
CA GLU A 123 -8.24 -28.26 -32.59
C GLU A 123 -8.60 -27.23 -33.68
N ASN A 124 -7.74 -26.24 -33.86
CA ASN A 124 -7.90 -25.19 -34.87
C ASN A 124 -7.77 -25.81 -36.27
N LYS A 125 -8.90 -25.93 -36.99
CA LYS A 125 -8.92 -25.93 -38.45
C LYS A 125 -9.16 -24.52 -38.95
#